data_AF-A0A1A8E2P1-F1
#
_entry.id   AF-A0A1A8E2P1-F1
#
_cell.length_a   1.000
_cell.length_b   1.000
_cell.length_c   1.000
_cell.angle_alpha   90.00
_cell.angle_beta   90.00
_cell.angle_gamma   90.00
#
_symmetry.space_group_name_H-M   'P 1'
#
loop_
_entity.id
_entity.type
_entity.pdbx_description
1 polymer ?
#
loop_
_entity_poly.entity_id
_entity_poly.type
_entity_poly.pdbx_seq_one_letter_code
_entity_poly.pdbx_strand_id
1 'polypeptide(L)'
;MDARVALLLTWTGLVLLTAELKWTDTSEIYTNTWAVQINGGPQEADRIAREHGFINQGNVFGDYYHFRHHAVEKRALSGHKGMHIKLQKDSQVLWAEQQVVKKRKKRDVFEDPTDPDFPKQWYLSNPTHQDLNTKAAWAQGYTGKGVVVTILDDGVEKDHPDLISNYDPEASYDVNDGDADPQPRYTQRNENRHGTRCAGEVAAAANNGVCGVGVAYNAKIGGVRMLDGEVTDVVEARSLSLNPQHIHIYSASWGPEDDGKSLDGPAKMAKEAFLQGITKGRSGLGS
;
A
#
# COMPACT_ATOMS: atom_id res chain seq x y z
N MET A 1 12.40 1.41 52.91
CA MET A 1 12.14 2.12 51.65
C MET A 1 12.97 1.44 50.60
N ASP A 2 12.29 0.70 49.73
CA ASP A 2 12.85 -0.46 49.01
C ASP A 2 13.55 -0.02 47.72
N ALA A 3 14.75 -0.53 47.47
CA ALA A 3 15.64 -0.17 46.35
C ALA A 3 15.12 -0.63 44.97
N ARG A 4 13.83 -1.01 44.88
CA ARG A 4 13.15 -1.48 43.67
C ARG A 4 12.33 -0.40 42.95
N VAL A 5 12.20 0.80 43.54
CA VAL A 5 11.46 1.93 42.91
C VAL A 5 12.40 2.85 42.11
N ALA A 6 13.72 2.79 42.32
CA ALA A 6 14.69 3.66 41.65
C ALA A 6 15.10 3.20 40.23
N LEU A 7 14.79 1.95 39.83
CA LEU A 7 15.16 1.42 38.51
C LEU A 7 14.07 1.60 37.44
N LEU A 8 12.85 1.99 37.83
CA LEU A 8 11.70 2.16 36.93
C LEU A 8 11.57 3.58 36.36
N LEU A 9 12.35 4.54 36.87
CA LEU A 9 12.37 5.93 36.38
C LEU A 9 13.54 6.23 35.42
N THR A 10 14.47 5.29 35.22
CA THR A 10 15.60 5.47 34.30
C THR A 10 15.43 4.72 32.96
N TRP A 11 14.39 3.90 32.81
CA TRP A 11 14.06 3.24 31.53
C TRP A 11 12.94 3.94 30.74
N THR A 12 12.07 4.70 31.40
CA THR A 12 11.05 5.52 30.72
C THR A 12 11.64 6.81 30.10
N GLY A 13 12.81 7.26 30.57
CA GLY A 13 13.52 8.40 29.99
C GLY A 13 14.38 8.09 28.75
N LEU A 14 14.78 6.82 28.54
CA LEU A 14 15.65 6.44 27.42
C LEU A 14 14.85 5.97 26.19
N VAL A 15 13.60 5.53 26.36
CA VAL A 15 12.71 5.16 25.24
C VAL A 15 12.00 6.39 24.64
N LEU A 16 11.92 7.50 25.36
CA LEU A 16 11.42 8.78 24.83
C LEU A 16 12.49 9.60 24.08
N LEU A 17 13.78 9.22 24.15
CA LEU A 17 14.86 9.93 23.44
C LEU A 17 15.30 9.27 22.12
N THR A 18 14.66 8.18 21.70
CA THR A 18 14.92 7.54 20.39
C THR A 18 13.73 7.58 19.44
N ALA A 19 12.64 8.26 19.82
CA ALA A 19 11.43 8.41 19.00
C ALA A 19 11.31 9.78 18.31
N GLU A 20 12.28 10.68 18.49
CA GLU A 20 12.37 11.94 17.74
C GLU A 20 13.57 11.88 16.79
N LEU A 21 13.39 11.36 15.56
CA LEU A 21 14.17 11.74 14.35
C LEU A 21 13.88 10.79 13.19
N LYS A 22 12.64 10.72 12.71
CA LYS A 22 12.36 10.46 11.28
C LYS A 22 11.14 11.24 10.79
N TRP A 23 11.09 12.53 11.10
CA TRP A 23 10.54 13.46 10.13
C TRP A 23 11.69 13.81 9.22
N THR A 24 11.81 13.12 8.08
CA THR A 24 12.53 13.73 6.96
C THR A 24 11.64 14.86 6.47
N ASP A 25 11.66 15.98 7.17
CA ASP A 25 11.23 17.24 6.59
C ASP A 25 12.19 17.47 5.43
N THR A 26 11.73 17.15 4.23
CA THR A 26 12.55 17.31 3.04
C THR A 26 12.68 18.80 2.81
N SER A 27 13.72 19.40 3.39
CA SER A 27 14.04 20.81 3.24
C SER A 27 13.87 21.25 1.78
N GLU A 28 13.01 22.22 1.54
CA GLU A 28 12.82 22.80 0.22
C GLU A 28 14.14 23.39 -0.29
N ILE A 29 14.50 23.06 -1.53
CA ILE A 29 15.69 23.62 -2.19
C ILE A 29 15.23 24.76 -3.09
N TYR A 30 15.47 25.98 -2.66
CA TYR A 30 15.19 27.20 -3.42
C TYR A 30 16.22 27.39 -4.53
N THR A 31 15.80 27.88 -5.68
CA THR A 31 16.67 28.20 -6.82
C THR A 31 16.97 29.70 -6.91
N ASN A 32 17.90 30.08 -7.79
CA ASN A 32 18.16 31.49 -8.11
C ASN A 32 17.22 32.06 -9.17
N THR A 33 16.03 31.49 -9.32
CA THR A 33 15.06 31.88 -10.34
C THR A 33 13.70 32.18 -9.74
N TRP A 34 12.95 33.05 -10.40
CA TRP A 34 11.62 33.51 -10.01
C TRP A 34 10.66 33.37 -11.18
N ALA A 35 9.44 32.97 -10.90
CA ALA A 35 8.32 33.19 -11.80
C ALA A 35 7.69 34.53 -11.40
N VAL A 36 7.44 35.39 -12.39
CA VAL A 36 6.95 36.75 -12.15
C VAL A 36 5.81 37.02 -13.13
N GLN A 37 4.67 37.47 -12.62
CA GLN A 37 3.56 37.92 -13.44
C GLN A 37 3.64 39.44 -13.60
N ILE A 38 3.69 39.93 -14.84
CA ILE A 38 3.96 41.33 -15.15
C ILE A 38 2.89 41.88 -16.08
N ASN A 39 2.21 42.93 -15.63
CA ASN A 39 1.31 43.71 -16.47
C ASN A 39 2.14 44.71 -17.30
N GLY A 40 2.07 44.67 -18.62
CA GLY A 40 2.85 45.57 -19.50
C GLY A 40 3.68 44.88 -20.60
N GLY A 41 3.67 43.55 -20.65
CA GLY A 41 4.27 42.79 -21.74
C GLY A 41 5.80 42.65 -21.70
N PRO A 42 6.42 42.11 -22.76
CA PRO A 42 7.82 41.70 -22.74
C PRO A 42 8.83 42.83 -22.51
N GLN A 43 8.54 44.02 -23.05
CA GLN A 43 9.40 45.20 -22.88
C GLN A 43 9.47 45.63 -21.41
N GLU A 44 8.33 45.55 -20.73
CA GLU A 44 8.24 45.89 -19.31
C GLU A 44 8.90 44.83 -18.44
N ALA A 45 8.76 43.55 -18.79
CA ALA A 45 9.50 42.47 -18.14
C ALA A 45 11.03 42.66 -18.24
N ASP A 46 11.55 43.09 -19.40
CA ASP A 46 12.98 43.38 -19.57
C ASP A 46 13.44 44.63 -18.80
N ARG A 47 12.56 45.63 -18.65
CA ARG A 47 12.83 46.81 -17.83
C ARG A 47 12.94 46.43 -16.35
N ILE A 48 11.92 45.74 -15.81
CA ILE A 48 11.84 45.32 -14.41
C ILE A 48 12.98 44.36 -14.07
N ALA A 49 13.27 43.39 -14.95
CA ALA A 49 14.38 42.48 -14.73
C ALA A 49 15.70 43.26 -14.54
N ARG A 50 16.04 44.17 -15.46
CA ARG A 50 17.27 44.97 -15.38
C ARG A 50 17.31 45.88 -14.15
N GLU A 51 16.20 46.54 -13.83
CA GLU A 51 16.10 47.46 -12.69
C GLU A 51 16.37 46.75 -11.35
N HIS A 52 15.86 45.52 -11.20
CA HIS A 52 16.00 44.75 -9.95
C HIS A 52 17.16 43.76 -9.96
N GLY A 53 18.06 43.83 -10.96
CA GLY A 53 19.27 42.98 -11.03
C GLY A 53 19.02 41.53 -11.49
N PHE A 54 17.87 41.28 -12.12
CA PHE A 54 17.52 40.02 -12.74
C PHE A 54 17.82 40.00 -14.24
N ILE A 55 17.95 38.78 -14.76
CA ILE A 55 17.99 38.47 -16.17
C ILE A 55 16.64 37.88 -16.53
N ASN A 56 15.91 38.50 -17.46
CA ASN A 56 14.71 37.93 -18.03
C ASN A 56 15.09 36.75 -18.93
N GLN A 57 14.62 35.55 -18.60
CA GLN A 57 14.83 34.33 -19.38
C GLN A 57 13.75 34.11 -20.44
N GLY A 58 12.76 35.01 -20.50
CA GLY A 58 11.69 34.99 -21.48
C GLY A 58 10.31 34.78 -20.88
N ASN A 59 9.32 34.84 -21.76
CA ASN A 59 7.93 34.57 -21.44
C ASN A 59 7.73 33.06 -21.25
N VAL A 60 7.00 32.68 -20.21
CA VAL A 60 6.59 31.29 -19.94
C VAL A 60 5.25 31.02 -20.63
N PHE A 61 4.25 31.85 -20.33
CA PHE A 61 2.95 31.93 -21.01
C PHE A 61 2.21 33.18 -20.55
N GLY A 62 1.34 33.74 -21.40
CA GLY A 62 0.54 34.92 -21.05
C GLY A 62 1.40 36.05 -20.51
N ASP A 63 1.08 36.52 -19.30
CA ASP A 63 1.83 37.59 -18.62
C ASP A 63 2.89 37.08 -17.62
N TYR A 64 3.23 35.79 -17.66
CA TYR A 64 4.23 35.18 -16.79
C TYR A 64 5.61 35.10 -17.44
N TYR A 65 6.63 35.52 -16.69
CA TYR A 65 8.02 35.58 -17.12
C TYR A 65 8.91 34.83 -16.14
N HIS A 66 10.05 34.34 -16.65
CA HIS A 66 11.03 33.61 -15.86
C HIS A 66 12.26 34.48 -15.61
N PHE A 67 12.47 34.89 -14.37
CA PHE A 67 13.58 35.76 -13.99
C PHE A 67 14.68 34.95 -13.30
N ARG A 68 15.94 35.34 -13.51
CA ARG A 68 17.11 34.74 -12.85
C ARG A 68 18.01 35.80 -12.25
N HIS A 69 18.44 35.62 -11.01
CA HIS A 69 19.37 36.54 -10.35
C HIS A 69 20.77 35.94 -10.27
N HIS A 70 21.79 36.65 -10.79
CA HIS A 70 23.15 36.10 -10.88
C HIS A 70 23.87 36.04 -9.52
N ALA A 71 23.55 36.93 -8.59
CA ALA A 71 24.15 36.97 -7.25
C ALA A 71 23.44 36.05 -6.23
N VAL A 72 22.45 35.27 -6.67
CA VAL A 72 21.75 34.30 -5.82
C VAL A 72 22.25 32.89 -6.18
N GLU A 73 22.51 32.10 -5.14
CA GLU A 73 22.98 30.73 -5.30
C GLU A 73 21.96 29.86 -6.03
N LYS A 74 22.45 29.02 -6.96
CA LYS A 74 21.58 28.16 -7.78
C LYS A 74 20.73 27.20 -6.95
N ARG A 75 21.19 26.85 -5.74
CA ARG A 75 20.50 26.00 -4.77
C ARG A 75 20.75 26.51 -3.36
N ALA A 76 19.68 26.81 -2.62
CA ALA A 76 19.74 27.28 -1.25
C ALA A 76 18.70 26.57 -0.39
N LEU A 77 19.02 26.37 0.90
CA LEU A 77 18.09 25.80 1.89
C LEU A 77 17.14 26.84 2.49
N SER A 78 17.24 28.10 2.05
CA SER A 78 16.35 29.19 2.48
C SER A 78 16.04 30.11 1.31
N GLY A 79 14.82 30.64 1.29
CA GLY A 79 14.37 31.59 0.28
C GLY A 79 15.01 32.98 0.45
N HIS A 80 15.24 33.67 -0.67
CA HIS A 80 15.82 35.01 -0.73
C HIS A 80 14.73 36.08 -0.59
N LYS A 81 14.23 36.26 0.64
CA LYS A 81 13.16 37.22 0.98
C LYS A 81 13.44 38.65 0.49
N GLY A 82 14.68 39.11 0.58
CA GLY A 82 15.05 40.48 0.17
C GLY A 82 14.81 40.75 -1.32
N MET A 83 15.15 39.80 -2.19
CA MET A 83 14.95 39.95 -3.64
C MET A 83 13.48 39.75 -4.04
N HIS A 84 12.80 38.83 -3.36
CA HIS A 84 11.36 38.63 -3.52
C HIS A 84 10.55 39.89 -3.18
N ILE A 85 10.88 40.56 -2.05
CA ILE A 85 10.21 41.80 -1.64
C ILE A 85 10.50 42.95 -2.63
N LYS A 86 11.71 43.02 -3.21
CA LYS A 86 12.04 44.05 -4.22
C LYS A 86 11.16 43.91 -5.46
N LEU A 87 11.02 42.69 -6.00
CA LEU A 87 10.14 42.43 -7.14
C LEU A 87 8.68 42.76 -6.82
N GLN A 88 8.17 42.34 -5.66
CA GLN A 88 6.77 42.60 -5.26
C GLN A 88 6.45 44.08 -5.01
N LYS A 89 7.45 44.94 -4.84
CA LYS A 89 7.25 46.38 -4.65
C LYS A 89 7.08 47.12 -5.98
N ASP A 90 7.39 46.50 -7.11
CA ASP A 90 7.19 47.11 -8.41
C ASP A 90 5.70 47.11 -8.80
N SER A 91 5.17 48.27 -9.19
CA SER A 91 3.75 48.44 -9.49
C SER A 91 3.24 47.58 -10.66
N GLN A 92 4.14 47.15 -11.54
CA GLN A 92 3.80 46.32 -12.70
C GLN A 92 3.92 44.82 -12.40
N VAL A 93 4.50 44.44 -11.26
CA VAL A 93 4.59 43.05 -10.80
C VAL A 93 3.32 42.70 -10.02
N LEU A 94 2.45 41.90 -10.64
CA LEU A 94 1.22 41.43 -10.00
C LEU A 94 1.50 40.30 -9.00
N TRP A 95 2.52 39.50 -9.30
CA TRP A 95 2.90 38.35 -8.49
C TRP A 95 4.34 37.95 -8.76
N ALA A 96 5.03 37.44 -7.74
CA ALA A 96 6.35 36.84 -7.90
C ALA A 96 6.51 35.70 -6.91
N GLU A 97 7.17 34.61 -7.33
CA GLU A 97 7.51 33.48 -6.47
C GLU A 97 8.90 32.94 -6.82
N GLN A 98 9.73 32.77 -5.80
CA GLN A 98 11.02 32.12 -5.97
C GLN A 98 10.80 30.63 -6.23
N GLN A 99 11.43 30.10 -7.28
CA GLN A 99 11.22 28.73 -7.67
C GLN A 99 11.89 27.76 -6.70
N VAL A 100 11.20 26.66 -6.42
CA VAL A 100 11.69 25.57 -5.58
C VAL A 100 11.86 24.34 -6.45
N VAL A 101 12.96 23.61 -6.24
CA VAL A 101 13.22 22.34 -6.94
C VAL A 101 12.11 21.35 -6.59
N LYS A 102 11.27 21.03 -7.57
CA LYS A 102 10.29 19.95 -7.44
C LYS A 102 11.00 18.61 -7.53
N LYS A 103 10.89 17.77 -6.50
CA LYS A 103 11.30 16.37 -6.56
C LYS A 103 10.35 15.62 -7.48
N ARG A 104 10.81 15.26 -8.67
CA ARG A 104 10.10 14.38 -9.61
C ARG A 104 10.86 13.06 -9.66
N LYS A 105 10.19 11.95 -9.35
CA LYS A 105 10.65 10.63 -9.73
C LYS A 105 9.97 10.25 -11.03
N LYS A 106 10.71 9.70 -11.98
CA LYS A 106 10.10 9.00 -13.12
C LYS A 106 9.24 7.89 -12.51
N ARG A 107 8.01 7.72 -12.98
CA ARG A 107 7.25 6.50 -12.67
C ARG A 107 7.97 5.41 -13.45
N ASP A 108 8.94 4.79 -12.79
CA ASP A 108 9.77 3.78 -13.41
C ASP A 108 8.90 2.62 -13.85
N VAL A 109 9.32 2.04 -14.97
CA VAL A 109 8.76 0.86 -15.61
C VAL A 109 8.61 -0.21 -14.53
N PHE A 110 7.43 -0.82 -14.42
CA PHE A 110 7.25 -1.98 -13.54
C PHE A 110 8.35 -3.00 -13.81
N GLU A 111 9.10 -3.32 -12.75
CA GLU A 111 10.10 -4.39 -12.77
C GLU A 111 9.43 -5.65 -12.25
N ASP A 112 9.74 -6.76 -12.91
CA ASP A 112 9.27 -8.07 -12.50
C ASP A 112 9.79 -8.41 -11.09
N PRO A 113 8.99 -9.13 -10.27
CA PRO A 113 9.43 -9.57 -8.96
C PRO A 113 10.74 -10.38 -9.02
N THR A 114 11.59 -10.16 -8.02
CA THR A 114 12.93 -10.75 -7.93
C THR A 114 12.96 -12.11 -7.23
N ASP A 115 11.80 -12.66 -6.87
CA ASP A 115 11.66 -13.86 -6.05
C ASP A 115 12.10 -15.13 -6.82
N PRO A 116 12.77 -16.08 -6.15
CA PRO A 116 13.50 -17.17 -6.82
C PRO A 116 12.61 -18.13 -7.63
N ASP A 117 11.36 -18.32 -7.22
CA ASP A 117 10.38 -19.17 -7.91
C ASP A 117 9.42 -18.39 -8.81
N PHE A 118 9.49 -17.05 -8.87
CA PHE A 118 8.66 -16.25 -9.78
C PHE A 118 8.76 -16.71 -11.25
N PRO A 119 9.95 -17.04 -11.81
CA PRO A 119 10.05 -17.58 -13.16
C PRO A 119 9.34 -18.93 -13.36
N LYS A 120 9.01 -19.67 -12.29
CA LYS A 120 8.27 -20.94 -12.32
C LYS A 120 6.76 -20.74 -12.24
N GLN A 121 6.29 -19.55 -11.84
CA GLN A 121 4.86 -19.21 -11.75
C GLN A 121 4.31 -18.82 -13.14
N TRP A 122 4.26 -19.82 -14.02
CA TRP A 122 3.83 -19.68 -15.41
C TRP A 122 2.44 -19.03 -15.56
N TYR A 123 1.56 -19.18 -14.57
CA TYR A 123 0.22 -18.59 -14.57
C TYR A 123 0.21 -17.07 -14.34
N LEU A 124 1.28 -16.50 -13.75
CA LEU A 124 1.44 -15.05 -13.58
C LEU A 124 2.11 -14.40 -14.79
N SER A 125 3.07 -15.12 -15.39
CA SER A 125 3.86 -14.63 -16.51
C SER A 125 4.35 -15.78 -17.37
N ASN A 126 3.84 -15.85 -18.59
CA ASN A 126 4.22 -16.83 -19.59
C ASN A 126 4.74 -16.12 -20.86
N PRO A 127 5.90 -16.49 -21.42
CA PRO A 127 6.36 -15.96 -22.70
C PRO A 127 5.37 -16.14 -23.87
N THR A 128 4.46 -17.11 -23.78
CA THR A 128 3.43 -17.36 -24.81
C THR A 128 2.12 -16.59 -24.57
N HIS A 129 2.05 -15.75 -23.53
CA HIS A 129 0.84 -15.03 -23.10
C HIS A 129 -0.37 -15.92 -22.76
N GLN A 130 -0.10 -17.19 -22.43
CA GLN A 130 -1.08 -18.10 -21.84
C GLN A 130 -0.99 -18.02 -20.32
N ASP A 131 -1.35 -16.86 -19.78
CA ASP A 131 -1.29 -16.51 -18.35
C ASP A 131 -2.49 -15.62 -17.96
N LEU A 132 -2.55 -15.23 -16.68
CA LEU A 132 -3.60 -14.40 -16.12
C LEU A 132 -3.44 -12.89 -16.45
N ASN A 133 -2.44 -12.51 -17.25
CA ASN A 133 -2.10 -11.12 -17.59
C ASN A 133 -1.87 -10.21 -16.36
N THR A 134 -1.38 -10.78 -15.26
CA THR A 134 -1.19 -10.06 -13.97
C THR A 134 -0.19 -8.92 -14.08
N LYS A 135 0.89 -9.11 -14.86
CA LYS A 135 1.89 -8.07 -15.11
C LYS A 135 1.31 -6.78 -15.69
N ALA A 136 0.25 -6.85 -16.49
CA ALA A 136 -0.41 -5.65 -17.01
C ALA A 136 -1.12 -4.85 -15.91
N ALA A 137 -1.67 -5.51 -14.90
CA ALA A 137 -2.26 -4.86 -13.73
C ALA A 137 -1.17 -4.27 -12.81
N TRP A 138 -0.09 -5.03 -12.57
CA TRP A 138 1.05 -4.57 -11.78
C TRP A 138 1.76 -3.37 -12.44
N ALA A 139 1.87 -3.37 -13.77
CA ALA A 139 2.41 -2.25 -14.54
C ALA A 139 1.58 -0.96 -14.44
N GLN A 140 0.29 -1.09 -14.12
CA GLN A 140 -0.60 0.03 -13.83
C GLN A 140 -0.57 0.45 -12.34
N GLY A 141 0.18 -0.27 -11.50
CA GLY A 141 0.34 -0.01 -10.07
C GLY A 141 -0.69 -0.70 -9.17
N TYR A 142 -1.45 -1.67 -9.69
CA TYR A 142 -2.44 -2.41 -8.92
C TYR A 142 -1.87 -3.72 -8.40
N THR A 143 -1.52 -3.76 -7.11
CA THR A 143 -0.86 -4.92 -6.45
C THR A 143 -1.69 -5.50 -5.30
N GLY A 144 -2.95 -5.10 -5.19
CA GLY A 144 -3.85 -5.50 -4.10
C GLY A 144 -3.78 -4.64 -2.84
N LYS A 145 -2.93 -3.59 -2.81
CA LYS A 145 -2.79 -2.72 -1.65
C LYS A 145 -4.13 -2.14 -1.17
N GLY A 146 -4.44 -2.37 0.11
CA GLY A 146 -5.67 -1.91 0.76
C GLY A 146 -6.85 -2.89 0.65
N VAL A 147 -6.70 -3.99 -0.07
CA VAL A 147 -7.67 -5.09 -0.12
C VAL A 147 -7.31 -6.13 0.95
N VAL A 148 -8.32 -6.69 1.60
CA VAL A 148 -8.19 -7.74 2.62
C VAL A 148 -8.90 -8.99 2.11
N VAL A 149 -8.17 -10.10 2.00
CA VAL A 149 -8.70 -11.40 1.55
C VAL A 149 -8.60 -12.41 2.69
N THR A 150 -9.54 -13.33 2.81
CA THR A 150 -9.46 -14.46 3.74
C THR A 150 -9.63 -15.79 3.02
N ILE A 151 -8.88 -16.80 3.47
CA ILE A 151 -8.94 -18.18 2.98
C ILE A 151 -9.76 -19.00 3.97
N LEU A 152 -10.92 -19.53 3.56
CA LEU A 152 -11.77 -20.40 4.39
C LEU A 152 -11.39 -21.86 4.15
N ASP A 153 -10.55 -22.44 5.01
CA ASP A 153 -9.90 -23.73 4.73
C ASP A 153 -9.40 -24.46 6.00
N ASP A 154 -8.28 -25.19 5.91
CA ASP A 154 -7.65 -26.01 6.96
C ASP A 154 -6.68 -25.21 7.88
N GLY A 155 -6.58 -23.90 7.67
CA GLY A 155 -5.72 -22.99 8.41
C GLY A 155 -4.67 -22.31 7.53
N VAL A 156 -4.05 -21.25 8.07
CA VAL A 156 -2.99 -20.50 7.39
C VAL A 156 -1.79 -20.36 8.33
N GLU A 157 -0.62 -20.81 7.87
CA GLU A 157 0.66 -20.63 8.56
C GLU A 157 1.03 -19.15 8.55
N LYS A 158 0.49 -18.39 9.51
CA LYS A 158 0.61 -16.93 9.60
C LYS A 158 2.05 -16.43 9.74
N ASP A 159 2.93 -17.30 10.22
CA ASP A 159 4.36 -17.09 10.40
C ASP A 159 5.21 -17.61 9.24
N HIS A 160 4.60 -18.11 8.16
CA HIS A 160 5.33 -18.47 6.93
C HIS A 160 6.12 -17.25 6.43
N PRO A 161 7.42 -17.38 6.10
CA PRO A 161 8.27 -16.24 5.76
C PRO A 161 7.75 -15.39 4.59
N ASP A 162 6.98 -16.01 3.70
CA ASP A 162 6.39 -15.37 2.53
C ASP A 162 4.99 -14.78 2.77
N LEU A 163 4.36 -15.06 3.93
CA LEU A 163 3.02 -14.56 4.27
C LEU A 163 3.04 -13.54 5.42
N ILE A 164 3.99 -13.64 6.34
CA ILE A 164 4.00 -12.91 7.61
C ILE A 164 3.86 -11.38 7.47
N SER A 165 4.41 -10.77 6.41
CA SER A 165 4.28 -9.32 6.18
C SER A 165 2.88 -8.89 5.72
N ASN A 166 2.17 -9.79 5.04
CA ASN A 166 0.83 -9.58 4.51
C ASN A 166 -0.26 -10.15 5.41
N TYR A 167 0.09 -10.99 6.39
CA TYR A 167 -0.84 -11.54 7.36
C TYR A 167 -1.66 -10.46 8.07
N ASP A 168 -2.95 -10.75 8.27
CA ASP A 168 -3.91 -9.89 8.93
C ASP A 168 -4.75 -10.68 9.95
N PRO A 169 -4.55 -10.47 11.26
CA PRO A 169 -5.30 -11.17 12.29
C PRO A 169 -6.80 -10.80 12.30
N GLU A 170 -7.20 -9.61 11.84
CA GLU A 170 -8.63 -9.23 11.74
C GLU A 170 -9.33 -9.93 10.57
N ALA A 171 -8.58 -10.56 9.66
CA ALA A 171 -9.09 -11.42 8.60
C ALA A 171 -9.05 -12.92 8.97
N SER A 172 -8.74 -13.24 10.23
CA SER A 172 -8.46 -14.59 10.69
C SER A 172 -9.27 -15.02 11.89
N TYR A 173 -9.57 -16.33 11.95
CA TYR A 173 -10.20 -16.97 13.12
C TYR A 173 -10.06 -18.50 13.03
N ASP A 174 -10.02 -19.18 14.16
CA ASP A 174 -10.15 -20.63 14.23
C ASP A 174 -11.56 -21.01 14.69
N VAL A 175 -12.36 -21.54 13.76
CA VAL A 175 -13.72 -21.99 14.07
C VAL A 175 -13.72 -23.40 14.65
N ASN A 176 -12.73 -24.23 14.33
CA ASN A 176 -12.61 -25.59 14.85
C ASN A 176 -12.33 -25.59 16.36
N ASP A 177 -11.39 -24.78 16.81
CA ASP A 177 -10.97 -24.69 18.23
C ASP A 177 -11.56 -23.47 18.96
N GLY A 178 -12.15 -22.52 18.22
CA GLY A 178 -12.94 -21.42 18.78
C GLY A 178 -12.11 -20.23 19.25
N ASP A 179 -10.89 -20.06 18.75
CA ASP A 179 -9.98 -18.96 19.11
C ASP A 179 -9.55 -18.11 17.89
N ALA A 180 -8.64 -17.16 18.10
CA ALA A 180 -8.24 -16.20 17.07
C ALA A 180 -7.07 -16.67 16.20
N ASP A 181 -6.42 -17.80 16.52
CA ASP A 181 -5.21 -18.27 15.87
C ASP A 181 -5.52 -19.33 14.80
N PRO A 182 -5.48 -19.00 13.49
CA PRO A 182 -5.79 -19.95 12.43
C PRO A 182 -4.62 -20.88 12.08
N GLN A 183 -3.61 -21.02 12.96
CA GLN A 183 -2.42 -21.84 12.66
C GLN A 183 -2.84 -23.26 12.30
N PRO A 184 -2.35 -23.82 11.18
CA PRO A 184 -2.64 -25.20 10.84
C PRO A 184 -2.01 -26.14 11.87
N ARG A 185 -2.76 -27.18 12.23
CA ARG A 185 -2.22 -28.27 13.05
C ARG A 185 -1.28 -29.14 12.20
N TYR A 186 -0.01 -29.20 12.58
CA TYR A 186 0.96 -30.02 11.87
C TYR A 186 0.72 -31.52 12.10
N THR A 187 0.76 -32.29 11.01
CA THR A 187 0.69 -33.76 11.04
C THR A 187 1.83 -34.34 10.22
N GLN A 188 2.22 -35.58 10.48
CA GLN A 188 3.29 -36.24 9.70
C GLN A 188 2.96 -36.34 8.20
N ARG A 189 1.67 -36.29 7.84
CA ARG A 189 1.20 -36.36 6.45
C ARG A 189 0.99 -34.98 5.82
N ASN A 190 1.18 -33.90 6.58
CA ASN A 190 0.90 -32.52 6.16
C ASN A 190 -0.51 -32.42 5.57
N GLU A 191 -1.51 -32.84 6.36
CA GLU A 191 -2.93 -32.81 5.96
C GLU A 191 -3.42 -31.36 5.86
N ASN A 192 -3.11 -30.54 6.86
CA ASN A 192 -3.54 -29.13 6.96
C ASN A 192 -2.58 -28.17 6.24
N ARG A 193 -2.37 -28.38 4.95
CA ARG A 193 -1.42 -27.58 4.14
C ARG A 193 -2.11 -26.75 3.08
N HIS A 194 -3.41 -26.95 2.88
CA HIS A 194 -4.13 -26.47 1.73
C HIS A 194 -4.35 -24.95 1.81
N GLY A 195 -4.85 -24.45 2.94
CA GLY A 195 -5.10 -23.02 3.15
C GLY A 195 -3.85 -22.16 3.03
N THR A 196 -2.70 -22.64 3.55
CA THR A 196 -1.41 -21.94 3.41
C THR A 196 -0.95 -21.83 1.95
N ARG A 197 -1.20 -22.85 1.12
CA ARG A 197 -0.88 -22.80 -0.31
C ARG A 197 -1.76 -21.77 -1.03
N CYS A 198 -3.07 -21.82 -0.79
CA CYS A 198 -4.02 -20.87 -1.37
C CYS A 198 -3.73 -19.43 -0.95
N ALA A 199 -3.35 -19.20 0.32
CA ALA A 199 -2.94 -17.89 0.81
C ALA A 199 -1.71 -17.35 0.06
N GLY A 200 -0.74 -18.22 -0.25
CA GLY A 200 0.43 -17.88 -1.07
C GLY A 200 0.06 -17.44 -2.48
N GLU A 201 -0.85 -18.15 -3.15
CA GLU A 201 -1.32 -17.79 -4.49
C GLU A 201 -1.95 -16.39 -4.53
N VAL A 202 -2.66 -16.00 -3.47
CA VAL A 202 -3.29 -14.69 -3.35
C VAL A 202 -2.25 -13.61 -3.00
N ALA A 203 -1.49 -13.80 -1.93
CA ALA A 203 -0.77 -12.71 -1.26
C ALA A 203 0.58 -13.12 -0.66
N ALA A 204 1.27 -14.12 -1.21
CA ALA A 204 2.71 -14.25 -0.99
C ALA A 204 3.40 -12.90 -1.29
N ALA A 205 4.32 -12.51 -0.41
CA ALA A 205 5.04 -11.26 -0.53
C ALA A 205 5.90 -11.26 -1.81
N ALA A 206 6.28 -10.07 -2.26
CA ALA A 206 7.14 -9.91 -3.43
C ALA A 206 8.45 -9.23 -3.03
N ASN A 207 9.51 -9.57 -3.75
CA ASN A 207 10.87 -9.04 -3.60
C ASN A 207 11.45 -9.26 -2.19
N ASN A 208 11.15 -10.39 -1.57
CA ASN A 208 11.70 -10.79 -0.27
C ASN A 208 12.73 -11.93 -0.39
N GLY A 209 12.90 -12.51 -1.59
CA GLY A 209 13.86 -13.59 -1.83
C GLY A 209 13.40 -14.95 -1.32
N VAL A 210 12.11 -15.11 -1.04
CA VAL A 210 11.48 -16.35 -0.57
C VAL A 210 10.48 -16.80 -1.64
N CYS A 211 10.48 -18.10 -1.97
CA CYS A 211 9.53 -18.72 -2.89
C CYS A 211 9.17 -17.87 -4.12
N GLY A 212 7.89 -17.62 -4.36
CA GLY A 212 7.34 -16.86 -5.50
C GLY A 212 6.63 -15.60 -5.03
N VAL A 213 5.55 -15.22 -5.71
CA VAL A 213 4.72 -14.06 -5.34
C VAL A 213 3.24 -14.35 -5.46
N GLY A 214 2.42 -13.68 -4.66
CA GLY A 214 0.97 -13.68 -4.81
C GLY A 214 0.51 -12.80 -5.96
N VAL A 215 -0.65 -13.09 -6.54
CA VAL A 215 -1.32 -12.22 -7.54
C VAL A 215 -1.48 -10.79 -6.99
N ALA A 216 -1.83 -10.69 -5.72
CA ALA A 216 -2.06 -9.46 -4.98
C ALA A 216 -1.05 -9.35 -3.82
N TYR A 217 0.25 -9.35 -4.14
CA TYR A 217 1.36 -9.38 -3.18
C TYR A 217 1.45 -8.19 -2.20
N ASN A 218 0.58 -7.18 -2.29
CA ASN A 218 0.42 -6.13 -1.27
C ASN A 218 -0.98 -6.10 -0.63
N ALA A 219 -1.85 -7.05 -0.94
CA ALA A 219 -3.08 -7.25 -0.19
C ALA A 219 -2.77 -7.77 1.23
N LYS A 220 -3.74 -7.60 2.12
CA LYS A 220 -3.77 -8.27 3.41
C LYS A 220 -4.42 -9.65 3.25
N ILE A 221 -3.88 -10.63 3.95
CA ILE A 221 -4.32 -12.02 3.87
C ILE A 221 -4.57 -12.58 5.27
N GLY A 222 -5.76 -13.12 5.46
CA GLY A 222 -6.13 -13.89 6.64
C GLY A 222 -6.44 -15.33 6.27
N GLY A 223 -6.93 -16.05 7.26
CA GLY A 223 -7.28 -17.46 7.15
C GLY A 223 -8.27 -17.84 8.22
N VAL A 224 -9.27 -18.61 7.84
CA VAL A 224 -10.24 -19.22 8.74
C VAL A 224 -10.00 -20.71 8.76
N ARG A 225 -9.57 -21.24 9.91
CA ARG A 225 -9.43 -22.68 10.12
C ARG A 225 -10.81 -23.25 10.47
N MET A 226 -11.41 -23.96 9.52
CA MET A 226 -12.76 -24.51 9.63
C MET A 226 -12.90 -25.93 9.07
N LEU A 227 -11.92 -26.43 8.29
CA LEU A 227 -11.94 -27.79 7.71
C LEU A 227 -11.19 -28.86 8.51
N ASP A 228 -10.42 -28.50 9.55
CA ASP A 228 -9.68 -29.48 10.39
C ASP A 228 -10.54 -29.97 11.57
N GLY A 229 -11.78 -30.36 11.28
CA GLY A 229 -12.77 -30.79 12.26
C GLY A 229 -14.13 -31.09 11.63
N GLU A 230 -15.16 -31.30 12.45
CA GLU A 230 -16.53 -31.47 11.94
C GLU A 230 -17.06 -30.16 11.33
N VAL A 231 -17.44 -30.21 10.06
CA VAL A 231 -18.03 -29.08 9.34
C VAL A 231 -19.55 -29.17 9.40
N THR A 232 -20.17 -28.24 10.11
CA THR A 232 -21.63 -28.12 10.24
C THR A 232 -22.14 -26.82 9.60
N ASP A 233 -23.46 -26.71 9.36
CA ASP A 233 -24.09 -25.48 8.81
C ASP A 233 -23.70 -24.21 9.60
N VAL A 234 -23.53 -24.31 10.92
CA VAL A 234 -23.11 -23.18 11.76
C VAL A 234 -21.62 -22.86 11.59
N VAL A 235 -20.77 -23.88 11.40
CA VAL A 235 -19.33 -23.69 11.12
C VAL A 235 -19.16 -22.95 9.80
N GLU A 236 -19.87 -23.38 8.74
CA GLU A 236 -19.88 -22.69 7.45
C GLU A 236 -20.38 -21.24 7.60
N ALA A 237 -21.55 -21.05 8.22
CA ALA A 237 -22.14 -19.73 8.39
C ALA A 237 -21.25 -18.76 9.17
N ARG A 238 -20.60 -19.24 10.24
CA ARG A 238 -19.67 -18.44 11.05
C ARG A 238 -18.43 -18.05 10.24
N SER A 239 -17.92 -18.98 9.43
CA SER A 239 -16.75 -18.74 8.56
C SER A 239 -17.07 -17.72 7.47
N LEU A 240 -18.20 -17.88 6.78
CA LEU A 240 -18.69 -17.00 5.72
C LEU A 240 -19.06 -15.58 6.20
N SER A 241 -19.31 -15.41 7.50
CA SER A 241 -19.71 -14.14 8.11
C SER A 241 -18.64 -13.51 9.00
N LEU A 242 -17.38 -13.98 8.93
CA LEU A 242 -16.29 -13.42 9.71
C LEU A 242 -15.99 -11.98 9.26
N ASN A 243 -16.14 -11.01 10.17
CA ASN A 243 -15.71 -9.62 9.98
C ASN A 243 -16.04 -9.01 8.59
N PRO A 244 -17.31 -9.00 8.16
CA PRO A 244 -17.71 -8.67 6.78
C PRO A 244 -17.60 -7.18 6.45
N GLN A 245 -17.26 -6.33 7.42
CA GLN A 245 -16.95 -4.92 7.20
C GLN A 245 -15.46 -4.66 6.99
N HIS A 246 -14.61 -5.63 7.34
CA HIS A 246 -13.15 -5.57 7.20
C HIS A 246 -12.67 -6.41 6.02
N ILE A 247 -13.13 -7.67 5.95
CA ILE A 247 -12.75 -8.61 4.89
C ILE A 247 -13.49 -8.25 3.60
N HIS A 248 -12.72 -8.15 2.51
CA HIS A 248 -13.25 -7.75 1.21
C HIS A 248 -13.63 -8.93 0.32
N ILE A 249 -12.89 -10.03 0.42
CA ILE A 249 -13.02 -11.21 -0.46
C ILE A 249 -12.82 -12.46 0.38
N TYR A 250 -13.68 -13.45 0.18
CA TYR A 250 -13.60 -14.77 0.80
C TYR A 250 -13.27 -15.79 -0.29
N SER A 251 -12.21 -16.57 -0.09
CA SER A 251 -11.84 -17.66 -0.99
C SER A 251 -12.12 -18.99 -0.30
N ALA A 252 -12.82 -19.88 -1.00
CA ALA A 252 -13.22 -21.18 -0.50
C ALA A 252 -13.17 -22.20 -1.64
N SER A 253 -12.68 -23.39 -1.35
CA SER A 253 -12.63 -24.53 -2.29
C SER A 253 -13.05 -25.82 -1.60
N TRP A 254 -14.16 -25.73 -0.86
CA TRP A 254 -14.84 -26.85 -0.22
C TRP A 254 -16.29 -26.89 -0.71
N GLY A 255 -16.94 -28.03 -0.46
CA GLY A 255 -18.31 -28.27 -0.91
C GLY A 255 -18.70 -29.72 -0.73
N PRO A 256 -19.78 -30.17 -1.40
CA PRO A 256 -20.15 -31.58 -1.44
C PRO A 256 -19.01 -32.45 -2.00
N GLU A 257 -19.08 -33.75 -1.74
CA GLU A 257 -18.07 -34.68 -2.25
C GLU A 257 -18.11 -34.77 -3.79
N ASP A 258 -16.94 -34.67 -4.43
CA ASP A 258 -16.77 -34.75 -5.88
C ASP A 258 -16.79 -36.21 -6.41
N ASP A 259 -17.77 -37.01 -5.95
CA ASP A 259 -17.90 -38.43 -6.29
C ASP A 259 -18.78 -38.70 -7.52
N GLY A 260 -19.37 -37.64 -8.09
CA GLY A 260 -20.30 -37.71 -9.22
C GLY A 260 -21.69 -38.25 -8.87
N LYS A 261 -22.04 -38.35 -7.58
CA LYS A 261 -23.34 -38.87 -7.10
C LYS A 261 -23.98 -37.99 -6.05
N SER A 262 -23.20 -37.19 -5.34
CA SER A 262 -23.66 -36.27 -4.31
C SER A 262 -24.45 -35.10 -4.92
N LEU A 263 -25.58 -34.76 -4.30
CA LEU A 263 -26.38 -33.57 -4.61
C LEU A 263 -26.70 -32.86 -3.29
N ASP A 264 -25.90 -31.86 -2.96
CA ASP A 264 -26.02 -31.11 -1.72
C ASP A 264 -25.67 -29.63 -1.93
N GLY A 265 -25.87 -28.80 -0.92
CA GLY A 265 -25.53 -27.39 -0.94
C GLY A 265 -25.75 -26.73 0.42
N PRO A 266 -25.57 -25.40 0.52
CA PRO A 266 -25.59 -24.74 1.82
C PRO A 266 -26.94 -24.92 2.50
N ALA A 267 -26.89 -25.26 3.79
CA ALA A 267 -28.07 -25.35 4.65
C ALA A 267 -28.54 -23.94 5.06
N LYS A 268 -29.45 -23.85 6.04
CA LYS A 268 -30.20 -22.61 6.31
C LYS A 268 -29.27 -21.48 6.76
N MET A 269 -28.33 -21.76 7.65
CA MET A 269 -27.46 -20.74 8.22
C MET A 269 -26.43 -20.27 7.19
N ALA A 270 -25.81 -21.18 6.43
CA ALA A 270 -24.86 -20.82 5.38
C ALA A 270 -25.54 -20.00 4.27
N LYS A 271 -26.78 -20.34 3.86
CA LYS A 271 -27.59 -19.52 2.93
C LYS A 271 -27.86 -18.12 3.45
N GLU A 272 -28.20 -17.99 4.73
CA GLU A 272 -28.41 -16.69 5.37
C GLU A 272 -27.10 -15.89 5.45
N ALA A 273 -25.97 -16.54 5.74
CA ALA A 273 -24.66 -15.90 5.74
C ALA A 273 -24.29 -15.35 4.36
N PHE A 274 -24.53 -16.09 3.27
CA PHE A 274 -24.38 -15.58 1.91
C PHE A 274 -25.25 -14.35 1.67
N LEU A 275 -26.55 -14.42 2.01
CA LEU A 275 -27.48 -13.30 1.82
C LEU A 275 -27.02 -12.06 2.59
N GLN A 276 -26.58 -12.22 3.83
CA GLN A 276 -26.06 -11.11 4.63
C GLN A 276 -24.73 -10.57 4.11
N GLY A 277 -23.84 -11.44 3.65
CA GLY A 277 -22.57 -11.06 3.02
C GLY A 277 -22.79 -10.14 1.82
N ILE A 278 -23.62 -10.55 0.86
CA ILE A 278 -23.85 -9.76 -0.36
C ILE A 278 -24.71 -8.51 -0.13
N THR A 279 -25.54 -8.46 0.91
CA THR A 279 -26.43 -7.30 1.17
C THR A 279 -25.86 -6.29 2.15
N LYS A 280 -25.07 -6.72 3.14
CA LYS A 280 -24.59 -5.88 4.24
C LYS A 280 -23.07 -5.80 4.30
N GLY A 281 -22.34 -6.75 3.71
CA GLY A 281 -20.88 -6.76 3.68
C GLY A 281 -20.30 -5.50 3.03
N ARG A 282 -19.11 -5.10 3.49
CA ARG A 282 -18.34 -3.95 2.96
C ARG A 282 -19.18 -2.68 2.85
N SER A 283 -19.83 -2.32 3.95
CA SER A 283 -20.73 -1.15 4.03
C SER A 283 -21.85 -1.17 2.99
N GLY A 284 -22.35 -2.36 2.65
CA GLY A 284 -23.45 -2.57 1.69
C GLY A 284 -23.01 -2.75 0.22
N LEU A 285 -21.71 -2.82 -0.07
CA LEU A 285 -21.22 -3.15 -1.42
C LEU A 285 -21.31 -4.65 -1.74
N GLY A 286 -21.41 -5.49 -0.71
CA GLY A 286 -21.42 -6.95 -0.83
C GLY A 286 -20.01 -7.54 -0.72
N SER A 287 -19.88 -8.54 0.15
CA SER A 287 -18.70 -9.41 0.27
C SER A 287 -18.30 -10.08 -1.04
#